data_AF-A0A382PYM1-F1
#
_entry.id   AF-A0A382PYM1-F1
#
_cell.length_a   1.000
_cell.length_b   1.000
_cell.length_c   1.000
_cell.angle_alpha   90.00
_cell.angle_beta   90.00
_cell.angle_gamma   90.00
#
_symmetry.space_group_name_H-M   'P 1'
#
loop_
_entity.id
_entity.type
_entity.pdbx_description
1 polymer ?
#
loop_
_entity_poly.entity_id
_entity_poly.type
_entity_poly.pdbx_seq_one_letter_code
_entity_poly.pdbx_strand_id
1 'polypeptide(L)'
;MAKKQKVNLPTSNLKDLTKFLVITDRVNNLEEYLERFSITLSVLQTPESLTRTAYELAEDCWNDGVRYLELRYSPILHTEKGMTPSESIDAVKKGLEQAEEDFAIQTGIIICGIRNISPDISFSLAELAVEYKNRGVVGFDLAGEEENFPAKEHRKAFYLIQNNNINSTIHAGEAYGPTSIHQSIHYCSANRIGH
;
A
#
# COMPACT_ATOMS: atom_id res chain seq x y z
N MET A 1 -13.91 -5.72 -12.94
CA MET A 1 -14.19 -6.13 -11.54
C MET A 1 -15.57 -5.69 -11.06
N ALA A 2 -15.91 -4.40 -11.09
CA ALA A 2 -17.20 -3.87 -10.57
C ALA A 2 -18.45 -4.64 -11.03
N LYS A 3 -18.61 -4.91 -12.35
CA LYS A 3 -19.74 -5.69 -12.88
C LYS A 3 -19.87 -7.08 -12.24
N LYS A 4 -18.76 -7.80 -12.08
CA LYS A 4 -18.73 -9.16 -11.48
C LYS A 4 -19.11 -9.12 -10.00
N GLN A 5 -18.62 -8.11 -9.28
CA GLN A 5 -18.84 -7.94 -7.85
C GLN A 5 -20.11 -7.16 -7.49
N LYS A 6 -20.89 -6.71 -8.49
CA LYS A 6 -22.08 -5.84 -8.31
C LYS A 6 -21.78 -4.57 -7.51
N VAL A 7 -20.60 -3.97 -7.73
CA VAL A 7 -20.21 -2.68 -7.14
C VAL A 7 -20.78 -1.54 -7.98
N ASN A 8 -21.44 -0.58 -7.34
CA ASN A 8 -21.94 0.62 -7.99
C ASN A 8 -20.79 1.60 -8.23
N LEU A 9 -20.57 1.96 -9.48
CA LEU A 9 -19.61 2.99 -9.88
C LEU A 9 -20.35 4.31 -10.14
N PRO A 10 -19.70 5.48 -10.00
CA PRO A 10 -20.31 6.77 -10.31
C PRO A 10 -20.75 6.88 -11.79
N THR A 11 -20.13 6.10 -12.67
CA THR A 11 -20.48 6.00 -14.10
C THR A 11 -19.97 4.69 -14.68
N SER A 12 -20.62 4.22 -15.75
CA SER A 12 -20.18 3.07 -16.54
C SER A 12 -19.45 3.46 -17.82
N ASN A 13 -19.39 4.76 -18.14
CA ASN A 13 -18.66 5.29 -19.27
C ASN A 13 -17.17 5.42 -18.91
N LEU A 14 -16.28 4.83 -19.72
CA LEU A 14 -14.84 4.83 -19.46
C LEU A 14 -14.28 6.26 -19.37
N LYS A 15 -14.62 7.14 -20.31
CA LYS A 15 -14.08 8.52 -20.33
C LYS A 15 -14.49 9.30 -19.09
N ASP A 16 -15.72 9.11 -18.63
CA ASP A 16 -16.19 9.78 -17.42
C ASP A 16 -15.59 9.15 -16.17
N LEU A 17 -15.43 7.83 -16.12
CA LEU A 17 -14.78 7.14 -15.01
C LEU A 17 -13.31 7.56 -14.87
N THR A 18 -12.60 7.73 -15.98
CA THR A 18 -11.21 8.22 -16.00
C THR A 18 -11.07 9.56 -15.30
N LYS A 19 -12.05 10.47 -15.39
CA LYS A 19 -12.00 11.77 -14.70
C LYS A 19 -12.00 11.63 -13.17
N PHE A 20 -12.64 10.59 -12.63
CA PHE A 20 -12.62 10.30 -11.20
C PHE A 20 -11.30 9.65 -10.77
N LEU A 21 -10.68 8.84 -11.64
CA LEU A 21 -9.50 8.04 -11.30
C LEU A 21 -8.17 8.76 -11.57
N VAL A 22 -8.11 9.62 -12.58
CA VAL A 22 -6.88 10.26 -13.05
C VAL A 22 -6.91 11.75 -12.76
N ILE A 23 -5.86 12.22 -12.09
CA ILE A 23 -5.63 13.64 -11.84
C ILE A 23 -4.95 14.24 -13.07
N THR A 24 -5.66 15.13 -13.76
CA THR A 24 -5.13 15.87 -14.92
C THR A 24 -4.65 17.27 -14.55
N ASP A 25 -5.17 17.83 -13.46
CA ASP A 25 -4.87 19.18 -12.95
C ASP A 25 -4.31 19.11 -11.52
N ARG A 26 -3.96 20.24 -10.90
CA ARG A 26 -3.52 20.23 -9.50
C ARG A 26 -4.70 19.95 -8.56
N VAL A 27 -4.48 19.08 -7.58
CA VAL A 27 -5.34 18.94 -6.38
C VAL A 27 -4.88 19.89 -5.28
N ASN A 28 -5.76 20.27 -4.37
CA ASN A 28 -5.46 21.31 -3.38
C ASN A 28 -4.59 20.79 -2.23
N ASN A 29 -4.78 19.54 -1.82
CA ASN A 29 -4.09 18.91 -0.70
C ASN A 29 -4.03 17.37 -0.85
N LEU A 30 -3.32 16.71 0.06
CA LEU A 30 -3.15 15.25 0.09
C LEU A 30 -4.47 14.51 0.34
N GLU A 31 -5.37 15.07 1.15
CA GLU A 31 -6.66 14.45 1.46
C GLU A 31 -7.52 14.28 0.18
N GLU A 32 -7.65 15.35 -0.61
CA GLU A 32 -8.39 15.33 -1.90
C GLU A 32 -7.77 14.32 -2.88
N TYR A 33 -6.44 14.17 -2.87
CA TYR A 33 -5.75 13.14 -3.65
C TYR A 33 -6.17 11.73 -3.22
N LEU A 34 -6.19 11.48 -1.91
CA LEU A 34 -6.47 10.16 -1.33
C LEU A 34 -7.94 9.72 -1.50
N GLU A 35 -8.89 10.65 -1.55
CA GLU A 35 -10.32 10.32 -1.76
C GLU A 35 -10.60 9.54 -3.04
N ARG A 36 -9.77 9.72 -4.08
CA ARG A 36 -9.93 9.02 -5.38
C ARG A 36 -9.73 7.51 -5.27
N PHE A 37 -8.98 7.05 -4.26
CA PHE A 37 -8.78 5.62 -4.04
C PHE A 37 -10.05 4.90 -3.58
N SER A 38 -11.09 5.62 -3.11
CA SER A 38 -12.37 5.01 -2.73
C SER A 38 -12.96 4.13 -3.83
N ILE A 39 -12.88 4.58 -5.09
CA ILE A 39 -13.39 3.82 -6.25
C ILE A 39 -12.55 2.57 -6.49
N THR A 40 -11.22 2.69 -6.47
CA THR A 40 -10.34 1.52 -6.69
C THR A 40 -10.47 0.52 -5.55
N LEU A 41 -10.48 0.99 -4.30
CA LEU A 41 -10.66 0.15 -3.12
C LEU A 41 -12.00 -0.60 -3.16
N SER A 42 -13.07 0.01 -3.67
CA SER A 42 -14.39 -0.62 -3.75
C SER A 42 -14.43 -1.91 -4.56
N VAL A 43 -13.51 -2.07 -5.53
CA VAL A 43 -13.40 -3.25 -6.39
C VAL A 43 -12.25 -4.19 -6.01
N LEU A 44 -11.43 -3.82 -5.02
CA LEU A 44 -10.28 -4.59 -4.54
C LEU A 44 -10.56 -5.29 -3.21
N GLN A 45 -11.80 -5.71 -2.98
CA GLN A 45 -12.26 -6.35 -1.74
C GLN A 45 -12.37 -7.89 -1.85
N THR A 46 -11.73 -8.51 -2.85
CA THR A 46 -11.73 -9.98 -3.02
C THR A 46 -10.35 -10.50 -3.40
N PRO A 47 -9.98 -11.75 -3.00
CA PRO A 47 -8.70 -12.34 -3.37
C PRO A 47 -8.47 -12.38 -4.90
N GLU A 48 -9.51 -12.70 -5.67
CA GLU A 48 -9.41 -12.72 -7.14
C GLU A 48 -9.05 -11.35 -7.72
N SER A 49 -9.63 -10.28 -7.18
CA SER A 49 -9.40 -8.93 -7.70
C SER A 49 -8.01 -8.43 -7.34
N LEU A 50 -7.53 -8.73 -6.14
CA LEU A 50 -6.16 -8.43 -5.72
C LEU A 50 -5.12 -9.22 -6.50
N THR A 51 -5.34 -10.53 -6.68
CA THR A 51 -4.45 -11.39 -7.49
C THR A 51 -4.31 -10.81 -8.90
N ARG A 52 -5.44 -10.51 -9.55
CA ARG A 52 -5.44 -9.94 -10.90
C ARG A 52 -4.73 -8.59 -10.96
N THR A 53 -5.03 -7.69 -10.02
CA THR A 53 -4.47 -6.32 -10.04
C THR A 53 -2.97 -6.33 -9.78
N ALA A 54 -2.49 -7.18 -8.88
CA ALA A 54 -1.06 -7.32 -8.60
C ALA A 54 -0.30 -7.88 -9.81
N TYR A 55 -0.87 -8.86 -10.51
CA TYR A 55 -0.33 -9.37 -11.77
C TYR A 55 -0.27 -8.28 -12.84
N GLU A 56 -1.41 -7.60 -13.11
CA GLU A 56 -1.50 -6.54 -14.13
C GLU A 56 -0.54 -5.37 -13.82
N LEU A 57 -0.35 -5.02 -12.54
CA LEU A 57 0.64 -4.00 -12.14
C LEU A 57 2.08 -4.42 -12.46
N ALA A 58 2.44 -5.67 -12.20
CA ALA A 58 3.78 -6.17 -12.50
C ALA A 58 4.03 -6.29 -14.02
N GLU A 59 3.00 -6.67 -14.78
CA GLU A 59 3.01 -6.65 -16.25
C GLU A 59 3.25 -5.22 -16.78
N ASP A 60 2.49 -4.23 -16.30
CA ASP A 60 2.67 -2.83 -16.68
C ASP A 60 4.10 -2.34 -16.35
N CYS A 61 4.59 -2.64 -15.14
CA CYS A 61 5.95 -2.30 -14.73
C CYS A 61 7.02 -2.93 -15.63
N TRP A 62 6.87 -4.21 -15.98
CA TRP A 62 7.79 -4.88 -16.88
C TRP A 62 7.85 -4.22 -18.27
N ASN A 63 6.67 -3.86 -18.80
CA ASN A 63 6.52 -3.17 -20.09
C ASN A 63 7.13 -1.76 -20.06
N ASP A 64 7.12 -1.09 -18.91
CA ASP A 64 7.81 0.18 -18.66
C ASP A 64 9.33 0.04 -18.45
N GLY A 65 9.87 -1.18 -18.47
CA GLY A 65 11.30 -1.45 -18.33
C GLY A 65 11.75 -1.68 -16.88
N VAL A 66 10.84 -1.76 -15.92
CA VAL A 66 11.15 -2.12 -14.53
C VAL A 66 11.61 -3.58 -14.49
N ARG A 67 12.62 -3.85 -13.66
CA ARG A 67 13.18 -5.20 -13.45
C ARG A 67 13.02 -5.69 -12.01
N TYR A 68 12.87 -4.77 -11.07
CA TYR A 68 12.60 -5.05 -9.67
C TYR A 68 11.50 -4.13 -9.16
N LEU A 69 10.40 -4.69 -8.65
CA LEU A 69 9.23 -3.98 -8.15
C LEU A 69 9.03 -4.26 -6.66
N GLU A 70 9.13 -3.22 -5.82
CA GLU A 70 8.62 -3.27 -4.45
C GLU A 70 7.18 -2.74 -4.43
N LEU A 71 6.20 -3.65 -4.52
CA LEU A 71 4.78 -3.30 -4.45
C LEU A 71 4.41 -2.93 -3.01
N ARG A 72 4.07 -1.66 -2.80
CA ARG A 72 3.54 -1.17 -1.55
C ARG A 72 2.02 -1.13 -1.56
N TYR A 73 1.41 -1.66 -0.50
CA TYR A 73 -0.02 -1.48 -0.25
C TYR A 73 -0.37 -1.73 1.22
N SER A 74 -1.59 -1.38 1.64
CA SER A 74 -2.06 -1.62 3.00
C SER A 74 -3.12 -2.73 3.04
N PRO A 75 -2.80 -3.93 3.59
CA PRO A 75 -3.73 -5.05 3.64
C PRO A 75 -5.06 -4.74 4.32
N ILE A 76 -5.06 -3.84 5.31
CA ILE A 76 -6.26 -3.47 6.07
C ILE A 76 -7.32 -2.74 5.23
N LEU A 77 -6.92 -2.09 4.13
CA LEU A 77 -7.86 -1.39 3.24
C LEU A 77 -8.68 -2.34 2.35
N HIS A 78 -8.42 -3.64 2.44
CA HIS A 78 -9.05 -4.66 1.60
C HIS A 78 -9.95 -5.62 2.40
N THR A 79 -10.31 -5.27 3.63
CA THR A 79 -11.02 -6.16 4.56
C THR A 79 -12.53 -5.86 4.68
N GLU A 80 -13.07 -4.90 3.93
CA GLU A 80 -14.46 -4.42 4.08
C GLU A 80 -15.51 -5.50 3.75
N LYS A 81 -15.15 -6.48 2.92
CA LYS A 81 -16.02 -7.61 2.55
C LYS A 81 -15.65 -8.92 3.26
N GLY A 82 -14.97 -8.83 4.40
CA GLY A 82 -14.70 -9.97 5.29
C GLY A 82 -13.42 -10.76 5.00
N MET A 83 -12.61 -10.31 4.04
CA MET A 83 -11.26 -10.84 3.85
C MET A 83 -10.36 -10.40 5.02
N THR A 84 -9.52 -11.30 5.50
CA THR A 84 -8.49 -10.98 6.50
C THR A 84 -7.29 -10.27 5.85
N PRO A 85 -6.49 -9.51 6.62
CA PRO A 85 -5.24 -8.95 6.12
C PRO A 85 -4.28 -10.01 5.54
N SER A 86 -4.20 -11.20 6.13
CA SER A 86 -3.35 -12.30 5.62
C SER A 86 -3.84 -12.82 4.27
N GLU A 87 -5.15 -13.03 4.10
CA GLU A 87 -5.73 -13.42 2.80
C GLU A 87 -5.48 -12.37 1.71
N SER A 88 -5.46 -11.09 2.09
CA SER A 88 -5.08 -9.99 1.20
C SER A 88 -3.62 -10.10 0.74
N ILE A 89 -2.70 -10.40 1.66
CA ILE A 89 -1.26 -10.60 1.37
C ILE A 89 -1.06 -11.81 0.47
N ASP A 90 -1.69 -12.93 0.78
CA ASP A 90 -1.59 -14.15 -0.03
C ASP A 90 -2.12 -13.94 -1.45
N ALA A 91 -3.20 -13.17 -1.62
CA ALA A 91 -3.77 -12.83 -2.92
C ALA A 91 -2.83 -11.95 -3.76
N VAL A 92 -2.27 -10.88 -3.17
CA VAL A 92 -1.31 -10.01 -3.85
C VAL A 92 -0.06 -10.79 -4.23
N LYS A 93 0.50 -11.55 -3.29
CA LYS A 93 1.67 -12.41 -3.51
C LYS A 93 1.44 -13.37 -4.68
N LYS A 94 0.28 -14.02 -4.74
CA LYS A 94 -0.06 -14.93 -5.84
C LYS A 94 -0.03 -14.23 -7.20
N GLY A 95 -0.57 -13.01 -7.31
CA GLY A 95 -0.56 -12.25 -8.56
C GLY A 95 0.85 -11.85 -8.98
N LEU A 96 1.68 -11.45 -8.02
CA LEU A 96 3.09 -11.14 -8.26
C LEU A 96 3.88 -12.37 -8.70
N GLU A 97 3.74 -13.51 -8.03
CA GLU A 97 4.42 -14.77 -8.40
C GLU A 97 4.04 -15.22 -9.82
N GLN A 98 2.77 -15.07 -10.21
CA GLN A 98 2.34 -15.34 -11.59
C GLN A 98 3.05 -14.42 -12.60
N ALA A 99 3.25 -13.15 -12.25
CA ALA A 99 3.96 -12.23 -13.11
C ALA A 99 5.47 -12.51 -13.17
N GLU A 100 6.09 -13.00 -12.09
CA GLU A 100 7.49 -13.45 -12.10
C GLU A 100 7.70 -14.72 -12.96
N GLU A 101 6.68 -15.56 -13.09
CA GLU A 101 6.70 -16.73 -13.97
C GLU A 101 6.58 -16.33 -15.45
N ASP A 102 5.68 -15.38 -15.76
CA ASP A 102 5.40 -14.95 -17.13
C ASP A 102 6.41 -13.90 -17.65
N PHE A 103 6.97 -13.08 -16.76
CA PHE A 103 7.88 -11.98 -17.07
C PHE A 103 9.15 -12.09 -16.23
N ALA A 104 10.30 -11.68 -16.77
CA ALA A 104 11.57 -11.70 -16.03
C ALA A 104 11.72 -10.51 -15.05
N ILE A 105 10.63 -10.15 -14.36
CA ILE A 105 10.57 -9.17 -13.29
C ILE A 105 10.77 -9.88 -11.94
N GLN A 106 11.41 -9.20 -11.00
CA GLN A 106 11.47 -9.63 -9.60
C GLN A 106 10.59 -8.71 -8.75
N THR A 107 9.90 -9.26 -7.77
CA THR A 107 8.93 -8.51 -6.97
C THR A 107 9.14 -8.70 -5.47
N GLY A 108 8.60 -7.77 -4.69
CA GLY A 108 8.54 -7.86 -3.23
C GLY A 108 7.40 -7.00 -2.71
N ILE A 109 6.82 -7.40 -1.57
CA ILE A 109 5.72 -6.67 -0.93
C ILE A 109 6.27 -5.80 0.20
N ILE A 110 5.84 -4.54 0.22
CA ILE A 110 5.99 -3.65 1.38
C ILE A 110 4.61 -3.48 2.03
N ILE A 111 4.43 -4.00 3.24
CA ILE A 111 3.20 -3.83 4.00
C ILE A 111 3.15 -2.41 4.57
N CYS A 112 2.09 -1.66 4.27
CA CYS A 112 1.94 -0.27 4.68
C CYS A 112 0.92 -0.11 5.81
N GLY A 113 1.32 0.50 6.92
CA GLY A 113 0.39 1.11 7.88
C GLY A 113 -0.23 2.41 7.33
N ILE A 114 -1.43 2.74 7.79
CA ILE A 114 -2.14 3.99 7.44
C ILE A 114 -2.26 4.83 8.70
N ARG A 115 -1.56 5.95 8.73
CA ARG A 115 -1.30 6.75 9.95
C ARG A 115 -2.51 7.50 10.50
N ASN A 116 -3.50 7.77 9.66
CA ASN A 116 -4.80 8.33 10.06
C ASN A 116 -5.80 7.27 10.55
N ILE A 117 -5.38 6.01 10.71
CA ILE A 117 -6.09 4.95 11.45
C ILE A 117 -5.42 4.80 12.84
N SER A 118 -5.86 3.84 13.65
CA SER A 118 -5.21 3.52 14.93
C SER A 118 -3.78 2.99 14.77
N PRO A 119 -2.81 3.47 15.58
CA PRO A 119 -1.47 2.89 15.67
C PRO A 119 -1.44 1.40 16.05
N ASP A 120 -2.47 0.89 16.74
CA ASP A 120 -2.57 -0.54 17.06
C ASP A 120 -2.74 -1.38 15.79
N ILE A 121 -3.43 -0.86 14.76
CA ILE A 121 -3.53 -1.53 13.45
C ILE A 121 -2.16 -1.56 12.78
N SER A 122 -1.36 -0.50 12.88
CA SER A 122 0.02 -0.52 12.37
C SER A 122 0.87 -1.57 13.08
N PHE A 123 0.66 -1.77 14.39
CA PHE A 123 1.33 -2.83 15.14
C PHE A 123 0.94 -4.22 14.63
N SER A 124 -0.36 -4.50 14.45
CA SER A 124 -0.81 -5.78 13.88
C SER A 124 -0.32 -6.02 12.44
N LEU A 125 -0.24 -4.97 11.62
CA LEU A 125 0.36 -5.08 10.28
C LEU A 125 1.88 -5.33 10.33
N ALA A 126 2.58 -4.80 11.33
CA ALA A 126 3.98 -5.11 11.55
C ALA A 126 4.19 -6.57 12.00
N GLU A 127 3.27 -7.13 12.81
CA GLU A 127 3.28 -8.56 13.14
C GLU A 127 3.16 -9.43 11.88
N LEU A 128 2.28 -9.05 10.94
CA LEU A 128 2.16 -9.72 9.65
C LEU A 128 3.43 -9.58 8.80
N ALA A 129 4.07 -8.41 8.80
CA ALA A 129 5.34 -8.23 8.09
C ALA A 129 6.44 -9.17 8.64
N VAL A 130 6.45 -9.41 9.95
CA VAL A 130 7.33 -10.40 10.59
C VAL A 130 6.95 -11.82 10.19
N GLU A 131 5.67 -12.18 10.22
CA GLU A 131 5.18 -13.51 9.84
C GLU A 131 5.51 -13.86 8.37
N TYR A 132 5.41 -12.88 7.48
CA TYR A 132 5.66 -13.02 6.05
C TYR A 132 7.10 -12.71 5.63
N LYS A 133 7.99 -12.46 6.60
CA LYS A 133 9.40 -12.24 6.32
C LYS A 133 9.99 -13.45 5.57
N ASN A 134 10.70 -13.18 4.47
CA ASN A 134 11.24 -14.21 3.55
C ASN A 134 10.16 -15.04 2.83
N ARG A 135 8.91 -14.61 2.85
CA ARG A 135 7.77 -15.24 2.15
C ARG A 135 7.08 -14.26 1.20
N GLY A 136 7.85 -13.34 0.61
CA GLY A 136 7.39 -12.32 -0.33
C GLY A 136 7.33 -10.91 0.25
N VAL A 137 7.28 -10.74 1.58
CA VAL A 137 7.35 -9.42 2.21
C VAL A 137 8.81 -9.01 2.45
N VAL A 138 9.19 -7.84 1.94
CA VAL A 138 10.55 -7.30 1.94
C VAL A 138 10.69 -6.02 2.78
N GLY A 139 9.58 -5.41 3.19
CA GLY A 139 9.63 -4.22 4.04
C GLY A 139 8.29 -3.83 4.67
N PHE A 140 8.36 -2.78 5.48
CA PHE A 140 7.21 -2.16 6.13
C PHE A 140 7.20 -0.64 5.89
N ASP A 141 6.02 -0.06 5.68
CA ASP A 141 5.83 1.37 5.44
C ASP A 141 4.79 2.00 6.37
N LEU A 142 4.79 3.32 6.44
CA LEU A 142 3.72 4.14 6.98
C LEU A 142 3.38 5.27 6.00
N ALA A 143 2.11 5.34 5.61
CA ALA A 143 1.56 6.35 4.70
C ALA A 143 0.21 6.87 5.25
N GLY A 144 -0.53 7.64 4.45
CA GLY A 144 -1.80 8.26 4.83
C GLY A 144 -1.66 9.76 5.09
N GLU A 145 -2.68 10.39 5.67
CA GLU A 145 -2.66 11.82 5.97
C GLU A 145 -1.51 12.16 6.91
N GLU A 146 -0.55 12.98 6.47
CA GLU A 146 0.68 13.19 7.22
C GLU A 146 0.52 14.21 8.36
N GLU A 147 -0.12 15.34 8.07
CA GLU A 147 -0.34 16.39 9.07
C GLU A 147 -1.27 15.89 10.18
N ASN A 148 -1.00 16.25 11.43
CA ASN A 148 -1.74 15.82 12.63
C ASN A 148 -1.66 14.32 13.00
N PHE A 149 -1.07 13.45 12.19
CA PHE A 149 -0.91 12.02 12.49
C PHE A 149 0.56 11.63 12.60
N PRO A 150 1.31 12.06 13.63
CA PRO A 150 2.77 12.01 13.62
C PRO A 150 3.34 10.58 13.66
N ALA A 151 4.37 10.30 12.84
CA ALA A 151 4.98 8.97 12.72
C ALA A 151 5.43 8.35 14.06
N LYS A 152 5.84 9.19 15.02
CA LYS A 152 6.27 8.76 16.37
C LYS A 152 5.20 7.99 17.14
N GLU A 153 3.91 8.13 16.80
CA GLU A 153 2.82 7.36 17.42
C GLU A 153 2.86 5.88 17.00
N HIS A 154 3.44 5.59 15.84
CA HIS A 154 3.60 4.24 15.29
C HIS A 154 4.92 3.58 15.71
N ARG A 155 5.72 4.22 16.59
CA ARG A 155 7.05 3.73 17.00
C ARG A 155 7.05 2.28 17.49
N LYS A 156 5.97 1.80 18.10
CA LYS A 156 5.86 0.43 18.60
C LYS A 156 5.91 -0.59 17.45
N ALA A 157 5.23 -0.29 16.33
CA ALA A 157 5.26 -1.12 15.13
C ALA A 157 6.68 -1.12 14.53
N PHE A 158 7.28 0.05 14.36
CA PHE A 158 8.63 0.16 13.79
C PHE A 158 9.72 -0.46 14.68
N TYR A 159 9.56 -0.41 16.00
CA TYR A 159 10.43 -1.13 16.93
C TYR A 159 10.36 -2.65 16.71
N LEU A 160 9.18 -3.21 16.46
CA LEU A 160 9.03 -4.64 16.12
C LEU A 160 9.74 -4.97 14.80
N ILE A 161 9.55 -4.14 13.76
CA ILE A 161 10.19 -4.27 12.44
C ILE A 161 11.72 -4.26 12.57
N GLN A 162 12.27 -3.30 13.33
CA GLN A 162 13.71 -3.18 13.56
C GLN A 162 14.28 -4.41 14.27
N ASN A 163 13.64 -4.87 15.35
CA ASN A 163 14.10 -6.04 16.11
C ASN A 163 13.99 -7.37 15.33
N ASN A 164 13.24 -7.39 14.24
CA ASN A 164 13.13 -8.54 13.35
C ASN A 164 13.93 -8.39 12.07
N ASN A 165 14.83 -7.40 11.95
CA ASN A 165 15.68 -7.17 10.78
C ASN A 165 14.87 -7.11 9.47
N ILE A 166 13.81 -6.31 9.47
CA ILE A 166 13.00 -6.00 8.27
C ILE A 166 13.25 -4.54 7.92
N ASN A 167 13.42 -4.26 6.63
CA ASN A 167 13.64 -2.88 6.17
C ASN A 167 12.36 -2.06 6.34
N SER A 168 12.52 -0.79 6.69
CA SER A 168 11.41 0.15 6.86
C SER A 168 11.56 1.37 5.95
N THR A 169 10.44 1.85 5.44
CA THR A 169 10.31 3.16 4.81
C THR A 169 9.17 3.91 5.50
N ILE A 170 9.16 5.25 5.45
CA ILE A 170 8.07 6.06 5.99
C ILE A 170 7.86 7.25 5.06
N HIS A 171 6.61 7.55 4.67
CA HIS A 171 6.27 8.80 3.99
C HIS A 171 6.46 9.95 4.96
N ALA A 172 7.37 10.86 4.64
CA ALA A 172 7.70 11.97 5.51
C ALA A 172 8.15 13.22 4.75
N GLY A 173 7.63 14.38 5.14
CA GLY A 173 8.01 15.66 4.56
C GLY A 173 7.23 16.08 3.32
N GLU A 174 6.08 15.44 3.06
CA GLU A 174 5.18 15.77 1.94
C GLU A 174 4.23 16.92 2.27
N ALA A 175 3.48 16.79 3.36
CA ALA A 175 2.43 17.70 3.79
C ALA A 175 2.66 18.32 5.19
N TYR A 176 3.59 17.80 6.01
CA TYR A 176 3.91 18.38 7.33
C TYR A 176 5.30 19.04 7.42
N GLY A 177 6.28 18.54 6.67
CA GLY A 177 7.63 19.13 6.57
C GLY A 177 8.71 18.45 7.43
N PRO A 178 9.85 19.13 7.68
CA PRO A 178 11.07 18.49 8.20
C PRO A 178 10.93 17.79 9.56
N THR A 179 10.01 18.26 10.39
CA THR A 179 9.68 17.62 11.68
C THR A 179 9.20 16.18 11.48
N SER A 180 8.48 15.90 10.40
CA SER A 180 8.02 14.54 10.08
C SER A 180 9.19 13.63 9.68
N ILE A 181 10.13 14.15 8.88
CA ILE A 181 11.36 13.45 8.51
C ILE A 181 12.17 13.11 9.76
N HIS A 182 12.36 14.09 10.65
CA HIS A 182 13.03 13.89 11.94
C HIS A 182 12.35 12.79 12.77
N GLN A 183 11.02 12.78 12.86
CA GLN A 183 10.30 11.74 13.57
C GLN A 183 10.52 10.35 12.95
N SER A 184 10.45 10.26 11.64
CA SER A 184 10.60 9.01 10.89
C SER A 184 11.98 8.38 11.09
N ILE A 185 13.04 9.20 11.04
CA ILE A 185 14.42 8.73 11.24
C ILE A 185 14.69 8.40 12.71
N HIS A 186 14.38 9.32 13.64
CA HIS A 186 14.88 9.23 15.01
C HIS A 186 13.97 8.47 15.98
N TYR A 187 12.66 8.38 15.71
CA TYR A 187 11.72 7.65 16.56
C TYR A 187 11.33 6.29 15.98
N CYS A 188 11.36 6.16 14.65
CA CYS A 188 10.94 4.94 13.96
C CYS A 188 12.08 4.24 13.20
N SER A 189 13.31 4.77 13.24
CA SER A 189 14.49 4.15 12.62
C SER A 189 14.28 3.83 11.13
N ALA A 190 13.60 4.69 10.39
CA ALA A 190 13.32 4.48 8.97
C ALA A 190 14.62 4.28 8.16
N ASN A 191 14.70 3.24 7.32
CA ASN A 191 15.84 3.02 6.43
C ASN A 191 15.77 3.90 5.17
N ARG A 192 14.56 4.22 4.72
CA ARG A 192 14.28 5.14 3.61
C ARG A 192 13.15 6.09 4.00
N ILE A 193 13.11 7.23 3.32
CA ILE A 193 12.01 8.19 3.38
C ILE A 193 11.28 8.15 2.04
N GLY A 194 9.95 8.12 2.07
CA GLY A 194 9.11 8.34 0.89
C GLY A 194 8.87 9.83 0.67
N HIS A 195 8.75 10.23 -0.61
CA HIS A 195 8.82 11.60 -1.16
C HIS A 195 10.24 12.14 -1.36
#